data_AF-B4D4W6-F1
#
_entry.id   AF-B4D4W6-F1
#
_cell.length_a   1.000
_cell.length_b   1.000
_cell.length_c   1.000
_cell.angle_alpha   90.00
_cell.angle_beta   90.00
_cell.angle_gamma   90.00
#
_symmetry.space_group_name_H-M   'P 1'
#
loop_
_entity.id
_entity.type
_entity.pdbx_description
1 polymer ?
#
loop_
_entity_poly.entity_id
_entity_poly.type
_entity_poly.pdbx_seq_one_letter_code
_entity_poly.pdbx_strand_id
1 'polypeptide(L)'
;MHPVDCPRCGASFSVPVIGASEQAKIATAFRRSRGRIEAIRVLRELTGIDLRDAKGTLMHVTTTPNTCHRCGGPLDGSIETTCPLCKSLNLDWPDDSTVP
;
A
#
# COMPACT_ATOMS: atom_id res chain seq x y z
N MET A 1 2.07 -8.08 11.69
CA MET A 1 3.09 -7.70 10.69
C MET A 1 3.48 -8.94 9.91
N HIS A 2 3.69 -8.85 8.60
CA HIS A 2 4.32 -9.90 7.79
C HIS A 2 5.42 -9.29 6.92
N PRO A 3 6.55 -10.00 6.70
CA PRO A 3 7.63 -9.50 5.87
C PRO A 3 7.26 -9.58 4.39
N VAL A 4 7.70 -8.59 3.62
CA VAL A 4 7.58 -8.57 2.15
C VAL A 4 8.86 -8.04 1.52
N ASP A 5 9.10 -8.46 0.28
CA ASP A 5 10.19 -8.00 -0.56
C ASP A 5 9.63 -7.46 -1.87
N CYS A 6 10.20 -6.36 -2.36
CA CYS A 6 9.88 -5.86 -3.70
C CYS A 6 10.96 -6.32 -4.71
N PRO A 7 10.64 -7.25 -5.63
CA PRO A 7 11.63 -7.76 -6.60
C PRO A 7 12.21 -6.68 -7.52
N ARG A 8 11.48 -5.57 -7.71
CA ARG A 8 11.93 -4.46 -8.58
C ARG A 8 12.98 -3.56 -7.92
N CYS A 9 12.76 -3.13 -6.68
CA CYS A 9 13.62 -2.15 -6.02
C CYS A 9 14.55 -2.75 -4.95
N GLY A 10 14.36 -4.01 -4.59
CA GLY A 10 15.15 -4.70 -3.56
C GLY A 10 14.82 -4.26 -2.14
N ALA A 11 13.74 -3.49 -1.92
CA ALA A 11 13.33 -3.10 -0.58
C ALA A 11 12.69 -4.28 0.16
N SER A 12 13.13 -4.49 1.40
CA SER A 12 12.55 -5.42 2.37
C SER A 12 11.98 -4.62 3.55
N PHE A 13 10.71 -4.87 3.88
CA PHE A 13 9.97 -4.19 4.94
C PHE A 13 8.83 -5.08 5.46
N SER A 14 8.26 -4.74 6.60
CA SER A 14 7.09 -5.44 7.13
C SER A 14 5.81 -4.68 6.82
N VAL A 15 4.78 -5.38 6.35
CA VAL A 15 3.43 -4.83 6.15
C VAL A 15 2.58 -5.16 7.38
N PRO A 16 1.76 -4.23 7.89
CA PRO A 16 0.88 -4.53 9.00
C PRO A 16 -0.29 -5.41 8.57
N VAL A 17 -0.66 -6.35 9.45
CA VAL A 17 -1.84 -7.20 9.26
C VAL A 17 -3.02 -6.44 9.85
N ILE A 18 -3.78 -5.79 9.00
CA ILE A 18 -4.91 -4.92 9.34
C ILE A 18 -6.13 -5.24 8.47
N GLY A 19 -7.32 -4.96 8.99
CA GLY A 19 -8.59 -5.22 8.31
C GLY A 19 -8.85 -4.26 7.15
N ALA A 20 -9.86 -4.59 6.34
CA ALA A 20 -10.25 -3.79 5.17
C ALA A 20 -10.65 -2.34 5.54
N SER A 21 -11.29 -2.14 6.70
CA SER A 21 -11.66 -0.79 7.16
C SER A 21 -10.42 0.07 7.48
N GLU A 22 -9.39 -0.49 8.11
CA GLU A 22 -8.14 0.23 8.37
C GLU A 22 -7.39 0.50 7.06
N GLN A 23 -7.30 -0.50 6.16
CA GLN A 23 -6.70 -0.34 4.84
C GLN A 23 -7.38 0.81 4.07
N ALA A 24 -8.71 0.86 4.09
CA ALA A 24 -9.50 1.90 3.45
C ALA A 24 -9.22 3.30 4.00
N LYS A 25 -9.17 3.47 5.33
CA LYS A 25 -8.80 4.75 5.97
C LYS A 25 -7.42 5.23 5.51
N ILE A 26 -6.44 4.33 5.45
CA ILE A 26 -5.06 4.67 5.05
C ILE A 26 -4.99 4.97 3.55
N ALA A 27 -5.63 4.18 2.70
CA ALA A 27 -5.68 4.37 1.25
C ALA A 27 -6.40 5.69 0.89
N THR A 28 -7.52 5.99 1.55
CA THR A 28 -8.23 7.28 1.43
C THR A 28 -7.31 8.44 1.84
N ALA A 29 -6.61 8.34 2.97
CA ALA A 29 -5.67 9.38 3.40
C ALA A 29 -4.53 9.59 2.39
N PHE A 30 -4.03 8.51 1.79
CA PHE A 30 -2.95 8.52 0.79
C PHE A 30 -3.38 9.11 -0.56
N ARG A 31 -4.57 8.75 -1.04
CA ARG A 31 -5.11 9.17 -2.35
C ARG A 31 -5.66 10.61 -2.32
N ARG A 32 -6.06 11.12 -1.14
CA ARG A 32 -6.48 12.53 -0.97
C ARG A 32 -5.28 13.48 -0.98
N SER A 33 -5.56 14.76 -1.24
CA SER A 33 -4.58 15.85 -1.40
C SER A 33 -3.66 16.12 -0.20
N ARG A 34 -3.86 15.44 0.95
CA ARG A 34 -2.98 15.52 2.13
C ARG A 34 -1.69 14.71 1.98
N GLY A 35 -1.60 13.84 0.97
CA GLY A 35 -0.37 13.25 0.48
C GLY A 35 0.28 12.22 1.41
N ARG A 36 1.47 11.76 0.99
CA ARG A 36 2.24 10.66 1.62
C ARG A 36 2.52 10.83 3.12
N ILE A 37 2.74 12.07 3.57
CA ILE A 37 3.15 12.32 4.96
C ILE A 37 1.99 12.03 5.93
N GLU A 38 0.78 12.49 5.60
CA GLU A 38 -0.39 12.24 6.44
C GLU A 38 -0.72 10.75 6.51
N ALA A 39 -0.67 10.05 5.36
CA ALA A 39 -0.89 8.61 5.33
C ALA A 39 0.14 7.84 6.17
N ILE A 40 1.42 8.24 6.13
CA ILE A 40 2.47 7.66 6.99
C ILE A 40 2.11 7.89 8.47
N ARG A 41 1.64 9.10 8.83
CA ARG A 41 1.24 9.38 10.21
C ARG A 41 0.10 8.48 10.67
N VAL A 42 -0.99 8.41 9.89
CA VAL A 42 -2.16 7.58 10.19
C VAL A 42 -1.79 6.10 10.30
N LEU A 43 -1.01 5.58 9.35
CA LEU A 43 -0.53 4.19 9.37
C LEU A 43 0.24 3.87 10.65
N ARG A 44 1.13 4.77 11.07
CA ARG A 44 1.92 4.61 12.30
C ARG A 44 1.09 4.70 13.57
N GLU A 45 0.15 5.66 13.65
CA GLU A 45 -0.75 5.82 14.79
C GLU A 45 -1.66 4.60 14.96
N LEU A 46 -2.16 4.00 13.87
CA LEU A 46 -3.06 2.84 13.92
C LEU A 46 -2.36 1.52 14.23
N THR A 47 -1.11 1.34 13.79
CA THR A 47 -0.46 0.02 13.79
C THR A 47 0.77 -0.06 14.67
N GLY A 48 1.31 1.08 15.13
CA GLY A 48 2.59 1.13 15.84
C GLY A 48 3.81 0.80 14.98
N ILE A 49 3.65 0.66 13.67
CA ILE A 49 4.75 0.37 12.73
C ILE A 49 5.81 1.50 12.77
N ASP A 50 7.07 1.12 12.57
CA ASP A 50 8.14 2.10 12.49
C ASP A 50 8.06 2.95 11.19
N LEU A 51 8.85 4.02 11.15
CA LEU A 51 8.84 4.94 10.01
C LEU A 51 9.39 4.30 8.72
N ARG A 52 10.33 3.37 8.83
CA ARG A 52 10.96 2.72 7.66
C ARG A 52 9.92 1.86 6.95
N ASP A 53 9.27 0.98 7.70
CA ASP A 53 8.29 0.04 7.18
C ASP A 53 7.00 0.74 6.76
N ALA A 54 6.61 1.83 7.44
CA ALA A 54 5.51 2.68 6.98
C ALA A 54 5.78 3.30 5.60
N LYS A 55 7.00 3.80 5.37
CA LYS A 55 7.41 4.32 4.07
C LYS A 55 7.43 3.22 3.01
N GLY A 56 8.00 2.05 3.34
CA GLY A 56 8.00 0.88 2.46
C GLY A 56 6.59 0.52 2.02
N THR A 57 5.68 0.36 2.99
CA THR A 57 4.26 0.06 2.75
C THR A 57 3.63 1.08 1.82
N LEU A 58 3.64 2.38 2.17
CA LEU A 58 2.95 3.40 1.38
C LEU A 58 3.58 3.72 0.03
N MET A 59 4.86 3.42 -0.17
CA MET A 59 5.47 3.50 -1.49
C MET A 59 4.97 2.42 -2.46
N HIS A 60 4.41 1.32 -1.93
CA HIS A 60 3.87 0.23 -2.73
C HIS A 60 2.33 0.19 -2.76
N VAL A 61 1.64 1.05 -2.00
CA VAL A 61 0.17 1.21 -2.09
C VAL A 61 -0.22 1.80 -3.44
N THR A 62 -1.22 1.21 -4.09
CA THR A 62 -1.75 1.69 -5.37
C THR A 62 -2.51 3.00 -5.21
N THR A 63 -2.31 3.93 -6.14
CA THR A 63 -3.11 5.17 -6.22
C THR A 63 -4.44 4.94 -6.93
N THR A 64 -4.47 3.98 -7.86
CA THR A 64 -5.64 3.60 -8.64
C THR A 64 -5.84 2.10 -8.47
N PRO A 65 -7.05 1.64 -8.10
CA PRO A 65 -7.35 0.22 -7.97
C PRO A 65 -6.96 -0.57 -9.24
N ASN A 66 -6.50 -1.80 -9.05
CA ASN A 66 -6.10 -2.74 -10.10
C ASN A 66 -5.00 -2.21 -11.03
N THR A 67 -4.24 -1.20 -10.61
CA THR A 67 -3.23 -0.54 -11.43
C THR A 67 -1.91 -0.45 -10.68
N CYS A 68 -0.84 -0.96 -11.31
CA CYS A 68 0.49 -0.93 -10.71
C CYS A 68 0.92 0.52 -10.40
N HIS A 69 1.30 0.77 -9.14
CA HIS A 69 1.71 2.11 -8.67
C HIS A 69 2.94 2.66 -9.41
N ARG A 70 3.71 1.79 -10.08
CA ARG A 70 4.98 2.16 -10.72
C ARG A 70 4.89 2.32 -12.23
N CYS A 71 4.38 1.32 -12.94
CA CYS A 71 4.36 1.33 -14.42
C CYS A 71 2.97 1.57 -15.02
N GLY A 72 1.92 1.66 -14.20
CA GLY A 72 0.54 1.82 -14.68
C GLY A 72 -0.07 0.58 -15.35
N GLY A 73 0.61 -0.57 -15.32
CA GLY A 73 0.09 -1.82 -15.87
C GLY A 73 -1.04 -2.42 -15.04
N PRO A 74 -1.90 -3.26 -15.64
CA PRO A 74 -3.01 -3.89 -14.94
C PRO A 74 -2.51 -4.89 -13.87
N LEU A 75 -3.26 -4.98 -12.77
CA LEU A 75 -3.14 -5.98 -11.71
C LEU A 75 -4.38 -6.89 -11.69
N ASP A 76 -4.30 -7.99 -10.96
CA ASP A 76 -5.36 -9.01 -10.86
C ASP A 76 -6.41 -8.74 -9.76
N GLY A 77 -6.27 -7.62 -9.04
CA GLY A 77 -7.15 -7.21 -7.95
C GLY A 77 -6.89 -7.90 -6.62
N SER A 78 -5.79 -8.65 -6.48
CA SER A 78 -5.38 -9.13 -5.16
C SER A 78 -4.83 -7.97 -4.33
N ILE A 79 -5.06 -8.03 -3.01
CA ILE A 79 -4.61 -7.01 -2.04
C ILE A 79 -3.09 -6.84 -2.05
N GLU A 80 -2.35 -7.91 -2.34
CA GLU A 80 -0.89 -7.91 -2.46
C GLU A 80 -0.48 -8.68 -3.72
N THR A 81 0.10 -7.97 -4.70
CA THR A 81 0.47 -8.56 -6.01
C THR A 81 1.82 -8.03 -6.50
N THR A 82 2.68 -8.92 -6.97
CA THR A 82 3.86 -8.52 -7.76
C THR A 82 3.46 -8.27 -9.20
N CYS A 83 3.65 -7.05 -9.69
CA CYS A 83 3.27 -6.67 -11.05
C CYS A 83 3.99 -7.56 -12.10
N PRO A 84 3.25 -8.20 -13.03
CA PRO A 84 3.85 -9.11 -14.00
C PRO A 84 4.78 -8.39 -15.00
N LEU A 85 4.52 -7.11 -15.28
CA LEU A 85 5.26 -6.31 -16.26
C LEU A 85 6.55 -5.73 -15.70
N CYS A 86 6.48 -5.05 -14.56
CA CYS A 86 7.62 -4.29 -14.02
C CYS A 86 8.24 -4.89 -12.76
N LYS A 87 7.64 -5.97 -12.22
CA LYS A 87 8.06 -6.69 -11.00
C LYS A 87 7.98 -5.89 -9.71
N SER A 88 7.32 -4.73 -9.71
CA SER A 88 7.07 -3.97 -8.48
C SER A 88 6.06 -4.72 -7.62
N LEU A 89 6.30 -4.83 -6.32
CA LEU A 89 5.29 -5.23 -5.34
C LEU A 89 4.17 -4.17 -5.31
N ASN A 90 2.91 -4.55 -5.15
CA ASN A 90 1.80 -3.61 -5.02
C ASN A 90 0.91 -4.06 -3.87
N LEU A 91 0.50 -3.08 -3.07
CA LEU A 91 -0.52 -3.22 -2.05
C LEU A 91 -1.79 -2.53 -2.59
N ASP A 92 -2.67 -3.31 -3.21
CA ASP A 92 -3.89 -2.81 -3.85
C ASP A 92 -5.03 -2.68 -2.84
N TRP A 93 -4.79 -1.84 -1.83
CA TRP A 93 -5.71 -1.66 -0.71
C TRP A 93 -7.00 -0.96 -1.18
N PRO A 94 -8.18 -1.44 -0.73
CA PRO A 94 -9.45 -0.78 -1.01
C PRO A 94 -9.46 0.64 -0.42
N ASP A 95 -10.32 1.51 -0.92
CA ASP A 95 -10.70 2.74 -0.22
C ASP A 95 -12.14 2.68 0.29
N ASP A 96 -12.57 3.73 1.00
CA ASP A 96 -13.89 3.79 1.64
C ASP A 96 -15.06 3.70 0.64
N SER A 97 -14.82 3.87 -0.67
CA SER A 97 -15.86 3.69 -1.70
C SER A 97 -16.05 2.24 -2.12
N THR A 98 -15.14 1.35 -1.70
CA THR A 98 -15.10 -0.07 -2.08
C THR A 98 -15.36 -1.03 -0.92
N VAL A 99 -15.51 -0.51 0.30
CA VAL A 99 -15.92 -1.28 1.48
C VAL A 99 -17.43 -1.05 1.70
N PRO A 100 -18.27 -2.11 1.79
CA PRO A 100 -19.70 -1.98 2.02
C PRO A 100 -20.08 -1.45 3.41
#